data_AF-A0A0C9WJU0-F1
#
_entry.id   AF-A0A0C9WJU0-F1
#
_cell.length_a   1.000
_cell.length_b   1.000
_cell.length_c   1.000
_cell.angle_alpha   90.00
_cell.angle_beta   90.00
_cell.angle_gamma   90.00
#
_symmetry.space_group_name_H-M   'P 1'
#
loop_
_entity.id
_entity.type
_entity.pdbx_description
1 polymer ?
#
loop_
_entity_poly.entity_id
_entity_poly.type
_entity_poly.pdbx_seq_one_letter_code
_entity_poly.pdbx_strand_id
1 'polypeptide(L)'
;ENCVILKMKQLNIKAMVWAAVMLGRKGPLVVLEYPGGKGGGMNAEQYISQVLDAHLKLFYDQVELERRGVVFQQDGAPSHNAKQTKQ
;
A
#
# COMPACT_ATOMS: atom_id res chain seq x y z
N GLU A 1 -2.40 -39.88 -28.83
CA GLU A 1 -2.74 -38.51 -28.42
C GLU A 1 -1.65 -38.00 -27.47
N ASN A 2 -1.02 -36.87 -27.79
CA ASN A 2 0.03 -36.29 -26.94
C ASN A 2 -0.58 -35.14 -26.14
N CYS A 3 -0.83 -35.36 -24.85
CA CYS A 3 -1.36 -34.32 -23.97
C CYS A 3 -0.25 -33.30 -23.67
N VAL A 4 -0.41 -32.07 -24.15
CA VAL A 4 0.53 -30.97 -23.90
C VAL A 4 0.11 -30.23 -22.63
N ILE A 5 0.84 -30.43 -21.55
CA ILE A 5 0.65 -29.67 -20.30
C ILE A 5 1.40 -28.34 -20.45
N LEU A 6 0.65 -27.24 -20.52
CA LEU A 6 1.22 -25.89 -20.48
C LEU A 6 1.87 -25.66 -19.10
N LYS A 7 3.20 -25.64 -19.05
CA LYS A 7 3.94 -25.15 -17.88
C LYS A 7 4.07 -23.64 -17.97
N MET A 8 3.25 -22.92 -17.22
CA MET A 8 3.45 -21.49 -17.00
C MET A 8 4.73 -21.30 -16.18
N LYS A 9 5.75 -20.68 -16.77
CA LYS A 9 6.97 -20.28 -16.05
C LYS A 9 6.69 -18.97 -15.31
N GLN A 10 6.13 -19.06 -14.11
CA GLN A 10 5.97 -17.89 -13.24
C GLN A 10 7.34 -17.51 -12.65
N LEU A 11 7.86 -16.35 -13.03
CA LEU A 11 9.04 -15.78 -12.39
C LEU A 11 8.68 -15.44 -10.94
N ASN A 12 9.58 -15.72 -9.99
CA ASN A 12 9.40 -15.38 -8.58
C ASN A 12 9.70 -13.89 -8.31
N ILE A 13 9.13 -13.00 -9.12
CA ILE A 13 9.20 -11.56 -8.92
C ILE A 13 7.96 -11.16 -8.13
N LYS A 14 8.18 -10.57 -6.95
CA LYS A 14 7.11 -10.03 -6.11
C LYS A 14 7.30 -8.52 -6.01
N ALA A 15 6.25 -7.79 -6.37
CA ALA A 15 6.17 -6.36 -6.14
C ALA A 15 5.06 -6.09 -5.13
N MET A 16 5.34 -5.24 -4.14
CA MET A 16 4.32 -4.72 -3.24
C MET A 16 3.95 -3.32 -3.71
N VAL A 17 2.66 -3.05 -3.81
CA VAL A 17 2.15 -1.74 -4.19
C VAL A 17 1.17 -1.26 -3.12
N TRP A 18 1.16 0.04 -2.88
CA TRP A 18 0.16 0.70 -2.07
C TRP A 18 -0.58 1.74 -2.92
N ALA A 19 -1.88 1.87 -2.70
CA ALA A 19 -2.67 2.87 -3.40
C ALA A 19 -3.76 3.43 -2.51
N ALA A 20 -4.11 4.70 -2.74
CA ALA A 20 -5.32 5.30 -2.21
C ALA A 20 -6.34 5.56 -3.32
N VAL A 21 -7.62 5.48 -2.96
CA VAL A 21 -8.73 5.80 -3.85
C VAL A 21 -9.84 6.46 -3.06
N MET A 22 -10.57 7.36 -3.72
CA MET A 22 -11.77 7.98 -3.17
C MET A 22 -12.83 8.11 -4.26
N LEU A 23 -14.06 8.45 -3.87
CA LEU A 23 -15.14 8.64 -4.84
C LEU A 23 -14.78 9.70 -5.89
N GLY A 24 -14.69 9.25 -7.14
CA GLY A 24 -14.41 10.11 -8.30
C GLY A 24 -12.96 10.61 -8.42
N ARG A 25 -12.01 10.09 -7.63
CA ARG A 25 -10.59 10.49 -7.73
C ARG A 25 -9.65 9.33 -7.37
N LYS A 26 -8.64 9.12 -8.23
CA LYS A 26 -7.52 8.24 -7.92
C LYS A 26 -6.54 8.99 -7.00
N GLY A 27 -6.07 8.31 -5.96
CA GLY A 27 -4.98 8.79 -5.13
C GLY A 27 -3.62 8.30 -5.64
N PRO A 28 -2.57 8.44 -4.83
CA PRO A 28 -1.24 7.93 -5.15
C PRO A 28 -1.27 6.41 -5.39
N LEU A 29 -0.38 5.95 -6.29
CA LEU A 29 -0.04 4.54 -6.51
C LEU A 29 1.47 4.42 -6.40
N VAL A 30 1.94 3.63 -5.45
CA VAL A 30 3.33 3.60 -5.01
C VAL A 30 3.83 2.17 -5.08
N VAL A 31 5.00 1.97 -5.70
CA VAL A 31 5.73 0.69 -5.63
C VAL A 31 6.62 0.76 -4.40
N LEU A 32 6.42 -0.18 -3.48
CA LEU A 32 7.07 -0.19 -2.17
C LEU A 32 8.33 -1.02 -2.21
N GLU A 33 9.36 -0.56 -1.49
CA GLU A 33 10.56 -1.35 -1.26
C GLU A 33 10.22 -2.51 -0.33
N TYR A 34 10.24 -3.71 -0.91
CA TYR A 34 9.91 -4.95 -0.22
C TYR A 34 11.19 -5.70 0.16
N PRO A 35 11.61 -5.71 1.44
CA PRO A 35 12.87 -6.34 1.84
C PRO A 35 12.83 -7.89 1.76
N GLY A 36 11.64 -8.49 1.70
CA GLY A 36 11.47 -9.95 1.70
C GLY A 36 11.89 -10.64 3.01
N GLY A 37 11.65 -11.96 3.11
CA GLY A 37 12.07 -12.80 4.24
C GLY A 37 10.94 -13.38 5.12
N LYS A 38 11.29 -14.26 6.07
CA LYS A 38 10.36 -14.78 7.10
C LYS A 38 9.97 -13.63 8.03
N GLY A 39 8.73 -13.16 7.94
CA GLY A 39 8.26 -11.94 8.60
C GLY A 39 8.35 -10.67 7.74
N GLY A 40 8.69 -10.81 6.45
CA GLY A 40 8.90 -9.70 5.52
C GLY A 40 7.62 -9.01 5.05
N GLY A 41 6.68 -8.71 5.95
CA GLY A 41 5.61 -7.76 5.67
C GLY A 41 6.12 -6.32 5.79
N MET A 42 5.31 -5.36 5.33
CA MET A 42 5.50 -3.95 5.64
C MET A 42 5.53 -3.77 7.16
N ASN A 43 6.60 -3.19 7.72
CA ASN A 43 6.63 -2.80 9.12
C ASN A 43 6.07 -1.37 9.31
N ALA A 44 5.88 -0.94 10.56
CA ALA A 44 5.30 0.38 10.86
C ALA A 44 6.17 1.55 10.35
N GLU A 45 7.49 1.48 10.52
CA GLU A 45 8.43 2.52 10.10
C GLU A 45 8.47 2.68 8.58
N GLN A 46 8.48 1.55 7.85
CA GLN A 46 8.37 1.53 6.40
C GLN A 46 7.03 2.09 5.94
N TYR A 47 5.94 1.76 6.62
CA TYR A 47 4.63 2.31 6.29
C TYR A 47 4.58 3.83 6.50
N ILE A 48 5.15 4.33 7.60
CA ILE A 48 5.25 5.77 7.86
C ILE A 48 6.05 6.45 6.75
N SER A 49 7.28 5.99 6.51
CA SER A 49 8.21 6.66 5.59
C SER A 49 7.82 6.53 4.12
N GLN A 50 7.40 5.34 3.68
CA GLN A 50 7.10 5.09 2.27
C GLN A 50 5.66 5.40 1.88
N VAL A 51 4.73 5.52 2.84
CA VAL A 51 3.30 5.75 2.54
C VAL A 51 2.77 7.00 3.22
N LEU A 52 2.77 7.04 4.56
CA LEU A 52 2.06 8.09 5.30
C LEU A 52 2.68 9.46 5.03
N ASP A 53 3.96 9.60 5.29
CA ASP A 53 4.69 10.87 5.20
C ASP A 53 4.96 11.27 3.75
N ALA A 54 5.34 10.31 2.90
CA ALA A 54 5.71 10.59 1.52
C ALA A 54 4.52 10.92 0.62
N HIS A 55 3.35 10.31 0.85
CA HIS A 55 2.26 10.32 -0.13
C HIS A 55 0.87 10.59 0.47
N LEU A 56 0.48 9.86 1.52
CA LEU A 56 -0.89 9.92 2.02
C LEU A 56 -1.21 11.27 2.66
N LYS A 57 -0.34 11.81 3.52
CA LYS A 57 -0.58 13.10 4.20
C LYS A 57 -0.83 14.22 3.20
N LEU A 58 0.05 14.37 2.21
CA LEU A 58 -0.09 15.38 1.15
C LEU A 58 -1.40 15.22 0.36
N PHE A 59 -1.75 13.98 0.01
CA PHE A 59 -3.00 13.72 -0.70
C PHE A 59 -4.23 14.01 0.16
N TYR A 60 -4.21 13.58 1.42
CA TYR A 60 -5.28 13.77 2.39
C TYR A 60 -5.55 15.26 2.63
N ASP A 61 -4.50 16.04 2.92
CA ASP A 61 -4.62 17.49 3.18
C ASP A 61 -5.23 18.22 1.99
N GLN A 62 -4.83 17.84 0.77
CA GLN A 62 -5.41 18.40 -0.44
C GLN A 62 -6.91 18.08 -0.56
N VAL A 63 -7.30 16.81 -0.39
CA VAL A 63 -8.71 16.42 -0.56
C VAL A 63 -9.59 16.93 0.57
N GLU A 64 -9.06 17.05 1.78
CA GLU A 64 -9.77 17.60 2.93
C GLU A 64 -10.01 19.10 2.75
N LEU A 65 -9.03 19.84 2.22
CA LEU A 65 -9.20 21.25 1.86
C LEU A 65 -10.30 21.44 0.81
N GLU A 66 -10.34 20.56 -0.20
CA GLU A 66 -11.29 20.63 -1.32
C GLU A 66 -12.72 20.22 -0.92
N ARG A 67 -12.88 19.13 -0.16
CA ARG A 67 -14.20 18.50 0.07
C ARG A 67 -14.72 18.62 1.49
N ARG A 68 -13.82 18.71 2.47
CA ARG A 68 -14.08 18.65 3.92
C ARG A 68 -14.76 17.35 4.38
N GLY A 69 -14.42 16.89 5.58
CA GLY A 69 -15.04 15.72 6.19
C GLY A 69 -14.68 14.40 5.50
N VAL A 70 -13.51 14.31 4.88
CA VAL A 70 -12.99 13.06 4.31
C VAL A 70 -12.61 12.13 5.45
N VAL A 71 -12.93 10.84 5.30
CA VAL A 71 -12.59 9.80 6.27
C VAL A 71 -11.51 8.92 5.69
N PHE A 72 -10.42 8.75 6.45
CA PHE A 72 -9.38 7.78 6.11
C PHE A 72 -9.80 6.37 6.54
N GLN A 73 -9.63 5.40 5.65
CA GLN A 73 -9.90 3.99 5.90
C GLN A 73 -8.74 3.13 5.42
N GLN A 74 -8.39 2.14 6.23
CA GLN A 74 -7.40 1.09 5.93
C GLN A 74 -7.79 -0.20 6.66
N ASP A 75 -7.15 -1.31 6.31
CA ASP A 75 -7.36 -2.59 6.99
C ASP A 75 -6.68 -2.67 8.36
N GLY A 76 -6.86 -3.79 9.06
CA GLY A 76 -6.32 -4.02 10.40
C GLY A 76 -4.88 -4.54 10.46
N ALA A 77 -4.06 -4.38 9.42
CA ALA A 77 -2.70 -4.92 9.42
C ALA A 77 -1.87 -4.42 10.63
N PRO A 78 -0.92 -5.23 11.16
CA PRO A 78 -0.14 -4.84 12.34
C PRO A 78 0.62 -3.51 12.18
N SER A 79 1.15 -3.22 10.99
CA SER A 79 1.80 -1.94 10.68
C SER A 79 0.82 -0.77 10.79
N HIS A 80 -0.41 -0.92 10.31
CA HIS A 80 -1.45 0.12 10.34
C HIS A 80 -1.95 0.41 11.76
N ASN A 81 -1.86 -0.59 12.65
CA ASN A 81 -2.32 -0.50 14.03
C ASN A 81 -1.21 -0.21 15.05
N ALA A 82 0.05 -0.11 14.61
CA ALA A 82 1.17 0.20 15.48
C ALA A 82 0.97 1.57 16.18
N LYS A 83 1.49 1.71 17.40
CA LYS A 83 1.38 2.97 18.15
C LYS A 83 1.96 4.16 17.36
N GLN A 84 3.02 3.92 16.61
CA GLN A 84 3.74 4.94 15.83
C GLN A 84 2.99 5.40 14.57
N THR A 85 2.06 4.59 14.05
CA THR A 85 1.29 4.90 12.84
C THR A 85 -0.03 5.62 13.13
N LYS A 86 -0.46 5.69 14.39
CA LYS A 86 -1.66 6.41 14.84
C LYS A 86 -1.36 7.88 15.15
N GLN A 87 -0.71 8.57 14.21
CA GLN A 87 -0.37 10.00 14.33
C GLN A 87 -1.56 10.89 14.04
#